data_AF-A0A426QPY4-F1
#
_entry.id   AF-A0A426QPY4-F1
#
_cell.length_a   1.000
_cell.length_b   1.000
_cell.length_c   1.000
_cell.angle_alpha   90.00
_cell.angle_beta   90.00
_cell.angle_gamma   90.00
#
_symmetry.space_group_name_H-M   'P 1'
#
loop_
_entity.id
_entity.type
_entity.pdbx_description
1 polymer ?
#
loop_
_entity_poly.entity_id
_entity_poly.type
_entity_poly.pdbx_seq_one_letter_code
_entity_poly.pdbx_strand_id
1 'polypeptide(L)'
;MATQPTDQDFDSPSLNVEGEKRLPADITTFLSKAAEDEQAEFSQSPWGSPATLTARAPYHAASGRVCRRIDVSTPASGSLVGIACQHENTWHWVRNVTR
;
A
#
# COMPACT_ATOMS: atom_id res chain seq x y z
N MET A 1 8.04 -20.23 44.45
CA MET A 1 9.11 -20.27 43.42
C MET A 1 8.61 -21.20 42.33
N ALA A 2 8.47 -20.87 41.06
CA ALA A 2 8.68 -19.65 40.30
C ALA A 2 7.85 -19.83 39.00
N THR A 3 7.10 -18.78 38.65
CA THR A 3 6.87 -18.24 37.29
C THR A 3 6.26 -19.13 36.20
N GLN A 4 5.02 -18.82 35.79
CA GLN A 4 4.54 -19.06 34.42
C GLN A 4 4.76 -17.80 33.58
N PRO A 5 5.22 -17.92 32.33
CA PRO A 5 5.60 -16.79 31.47
C PRO A 5 4.40 -16.17 30.75
N THR A 6 4.56 -14.87 30.48
CA THR A 6 3.85 -13.97 29.58
C THR A 6 2.95 -14.62 28.52
N ASP A 7 1.64 -14.48 28.70
CA ASP A 7 0.63 -14.53 27.63
C ASP A 7 0.25 -13.07 27.33
N GLN A 8 0.56 -12.56 26.14
CA GLN A 8 -0.14 -11.49 25.41
C GLN A 8 0.67 -11.16 24.13
N ASP A 9 0.66 -12.07 23.15
CA ASP A 9 0.95 -11.73 21.75
C ASP A 9 -0.35 -11.91 20.97
N PHE A 10 -1.18 -10.86 21.00
CA PHE A 10 -2.32 -10.73 20.09
C PHE A 10 -1.89 -9.83 18.92
N ASP A 11 -0.86 -10.22 18.18
CA ASP A 11 -0.70 -9.71 16.82
C ASP A 11 -1.75 -10.40 15.95
N SER A 12 -2.85 -9.67 15.71
CA SER A 12 -3.92 -10.11 14.83
C SER A 12 -3.34 -10.59 13.51
N PRO A 13 -3.73 -11.77 12.99
CA PRO A 13 -3.29 -12.19 11.66
C PRO A 13 -3.85 -11.17 10.67
N SER A 14 -2.98 -10.25 10.23
CA SER A 14 -3.22 -9.47 9.03
C SER A 14 -3.54 -10.48 7.94
N LEU A 15 -4.77 -10.42 7.42
CA LEU A 15 -5.25 -11.28 6.35
C LEU A 15 -4.26 -11.19 5.18
N ASN A 16 -3.33 -12.13 5.13
CA ASN A 16 -2.35 -12.30 4.08
C ASN A 16 -3.10 -12.92 2.90
N VAL A 17 -3.81 -12.09 2.14
CA VAL A 17 -4.12 -12.43 0.76
C VAL A 17 -2.76 -12.42 0.05
N GLU A 18 -2.23 -13.59 -0.29
CA GLU A 18 -0.93 -13.82 -0.92
C GLU A 18 -0.78 -13.01 -2.24
N GLY A 19 -0.50 -11.71 -2.11
CA GLY A 19 -0.39 -10.78 -3.24
C GLY A 19 -0.80 -9.35 -2.96
N GLU A 20 -1.47 -9.07 -1.85
CA GLU A 20 -1.97 -7.73 -1.48
C GLU A 20 -1.23 -7.19 -0.24
N LYS A 21 -0.33 -6.21 -0.44
CA LYS A 21 0.42 -5.59 0.67
C LYS A 21 -0.32 -4.34 1.15
N ARG A 22 -0.74 -4.32 2.42
CA ARG A 22 -1.33 -3.12 3.04
C ARG A 22 -0.33 -1.96 2.97
N LEU A 23 -0.80 -0.80 2.51
CA LEU A 23 0.02 0.41 2.48
C LEU A 23 0.04 1.09 3.86
N PRO A 24 1.15 1.75 4.22
CA PRO A 24 1.23 2.54 5.45
C PRO A 24 0.17 3.65 5.46
N ALA A 25 -0.16 4.13 6.67
CA ALA A 25 -1.25 5.07 6.89
C ALA A 25 -1.04 6.41 6.17
N ASP A 26 0.20 6.88 6.05
CA ASP A 26 0.54 8.13 5.34
C ASP A 26 0.22 8.02 3.85
N ILE A 27 0.67 6.94 3.21
CA ILE A 27 0.40 6.67 1.80
C ILE A 27 -1.10 6.44 1.59
N THR A 28 -1.76 5.72 2.49
CA THR A 28 -3.23 5.52 2.46
C THR A 28 -3.97 6.86 2.49
N THR A 29 -3.57 7.77 3.38
CA THR A 29 -4.20 9.08 3.52
C THR A 29 -3.98 9.94 2.28
N PHE A 30 -2.75 9.92 1.74
CA PHE A 30 -2.42 10.56 0.47
C PHE A 30 -3.30 10.01 -0.65
N LEU A 31 -3.34 8.70 -0.87
CA LEU A 31 -4.13 8.10 -1.95
C LEU A 31 -5.63 8.35 -1.84
N SER A 32 -6.17 8.54 -0.62
CA SER A 32 -7.57 8.91 -0.41
C SER A 32 -7.88 10.38 -0.73
N LYS A 33 -6.89 11.27 -0.64
CA LYS A 33 -7.07 12.72 -0.84
C LYS A 33 -6.47 13.25 -2.14
N ALA A 34 -5.52 12.51 -2.70
CA ALA A 34 -4.73 12.90 -3.84
C ALA A 34 -5.60 12.98 -5.10
N ALA A 35 -5.48 14.11 -5.79
CA ALA A 35 -6.04 14.33 -7.10
C ALA A 35 -5.42 13.40 -8.16
N GLU A 36 -5.93 13.49 -9.38
CA GLU A 36 -5.34 12.84 -10.54
C GLU A 36 -3.95 13.44 -10.82
N ASP A 37 -2.97 12.58 -11.07
CA ASP A 37 -1.57 12.92 -11.34
C ASP A 37 -0.86 13.66 -10.20
N GLU A 38 -1.42 13.64 -8.99
CA GLU A 38 -0.78 14.23 -7.82
C GLU A 38 0.46 13.43 -7.40
N GLN A 39 1.52 14.14 -7.02
CA GLN A 39 2.80 13.55 -6.64
C GLN A 39 3.13 13.88 -5.19
N ALA A 40 3.61 12.87 -4.45
CA ALA A 40 4.14 13.06 -3.10
C ALA A 40 5.40 12.22 -2.90
N GLU A 41 6.36 12.78 -2.19
CA GLU A 41 7.57 12.08 -1.80
C GLU A 41 7.43 11.53 -0.38
N PHE A 42 7.81 10.27 -0.21
CA PHE A 42 7.75 9.57 1.05
C PHE A 42 9.14 9.07 1.45
N SER A 43 9.60 9.52 2.61
CA SER A 43 10.87 9.07 3.20
C SER A 43 10.81 7.62 3.67
N GLN A 44 9.63 7.07 3.93
CA GLN A 44 9.42 5.65 4.25
C GLN A 44 8.37 5.08 3.32
N SER A 45 8.80 4.18 2.43
CA SER A 45 7.87 3.46 1.56
C SER A 45 8.22 1.97 1.50
N PRO A 46 7.24 1.10 1.23
CA PRO A 46 7.48 -0.34 1.10
C PRO A 46 8.31 -0.73 -0.13
N TRP A 47 8.59 0.20 -1.06
CA TRP A 47 9.38 -0.03 -2.27
C TRP A 47 10.79 0.57 -2.21
N GLY A 48 11.12 1.32 -1.15
CA GLY A 48 12.40 2.01 -1.02
C GLY A 48 12.25 3.45 -0.53
N SER A 49 13.34 4.03 -0.06
CA SER A 49 13.37 5.35 0.55
C SER A 49 14.55 6.17 0.02
N PRO A 50 14.34 7.41 -0.45
CA PRO A 50 13.05 8.08 -0.68
C PRO A 50 12.28 7.48 -1.88
N ALA A 51 10.95 7.54 -1.85
CA ALA A 51 10.10 7.16 -2.97
C ALA A 51 9.15 8.29 -3.36
N THR A 52 9.17 8.68 -4.63
CA THR A 52 8.19 9.60 -5.22
C THR A 52 7.02 8.79 -5.75
N LEU A 53 5.83 9.04 -5.23
CA LEU A 53 4.59 8.38 -5.60
C LEU A 53 3.75 9.32 -6.44
N THR A 54 3.43 8.92 -7.67
CA THR A 54 2.47 9.61 -8.55
C THR A 54 1.16 8.85 -8.54
N ALA A 55 0.10 9.51 -8.12
CA ALA A 55 -1.19 8.90 -7.90
C ALA A 55 -2.10 9.21 -9.10
N ARG A 56 -2.45 8.19 -9.89
CA ARG A 56 -3.29 8.34 -11.09
C ARG A 56 -4.77 8.39 -10.74
N ALA A 57 -5.60 8.66 -11.74
CA ALA A 57 -7.05 8.69 -11.61
C ALA A 57 -7.58 7.42 -10.90
N PRO A 58 -8.46 7.56 -9.89
CA PRO A 58 -9.19 6.42 -9.36
C PRO A 58 -10.18 5.89 -10.40
N TYR A 59 -10.30 4.56 -10.46
CA TYR A 59 -11.20 3.84 -11.35
C TYR A 59 -11.93 2.74 -10.57
N HIS A 60 -13.13 2.39 -11.02
CA HIS A 60 -13.87 1.26 -10.46
C HIS A 60 -13.39 -0.04 -11.10
N ALA A 61 -12.81 -0.93 -10.30
CA ALA A 61 -12.45 -2.26 -10.77
C ALA A 61 -13.68 -3.16 -10.88
N ALA A 62 -13.58 -4.24 -11.66
CA ALA A 62 -14.65 -5.24 -11.82
C ALA A 62 -15.04 -5.92 -10.50
N SER A 63 -14.20 -5.83 -9.47
CA SER A 63 -14.50 -6.28 -8.10
C SER A 63 -15.42 -5.34 -7.31
N GLY A 64 -15.84 -4.21 -7.89
CA GLY A 64 -16.63 -3.17 -7.22
C GLY A 64 -15.81 -2.27 -6.30
N ARG A 65 -14.50 -2.48 -6.22
CA ARG A 65 -13.58 -1.65 -5.41
C ARG A 65 -13.07 -0.47 -6.21
N VAL A 66 -12.82 0.65 -5.54
CA VAL A 66 -12.10 1.78 -6.13
C VAL A 66 -10.62 1.40 -6.13
N CYS A 67 -10.02 1.33 -7.31
CA CYS A 67 -8.59 1.12 -7.46
C CYS A 67 -7.98 2.33 -8.17
N ARG A 68 -6.70 2.58 -7.94
CA ARG A 68 -5.97 3.61 -8.68
C ARG A 68 -4.60 3.09 -9.06
N ARG A 69 -4.15 3.46 -10.24
CA ARG A 69 -2.76 3.21 -10.64
C ARG A 69 -1.86 4.16 -9.85
N ILE A 70 -0.70 3.65 -9.48
CA ILE A 70 0.32 4.40 -8.79
C ILE A 70 1.64 4.13 -9.48
N ASP A 71 2.31 5.20 -9.87
CA ASP A 71 3.66 5.15 -10.41
C ASP A 71 4.63 5.53 -9.29
N VAL A 72 5.46 4.60 -8.86
CA VAL A 72 6.44 4.75 -7.78
C VAL A 72 7.82 4.94 -8.41
N SER A 73 8.48 6.04 -8.16
CA SER A 73 9.86 6.28 -8.58
C SER A 73 10.76 6.25 -7.36
N THR A 74 11.77 5.38 -7.39
CA THR A 74 12.79 5.30 -6.34
C THR A 74 14.17 5.40 -6.97
N PRO A 75 15.16 6.04 -6.31
CA PRO A 75 16.52 6.07 -6.81
C PRO A 75 17.19 4.67 -6.71
N ALA A 76 16.75 3.83 -5.78
CA ALA A 76 17.35 2.51 -5.53
C ALA A 76 16.83 1.41 -6.46
N SER A 77 15.54 1.44 -6.81
CA SER A 77 14.87 0.37 -7.58
C SER A 77 14.39 0.84 -8.95
N GLY A 78 14.52 2.13 -9.27
CA GLY A 78 13.99 2.75 -10.48
C GLY A 78 12.49 3.03 -10.36
N SER A 79 11.82 3.08 -11.51
CA SER A 79 10.37 3.31 -11.61
C SER A 79 9.60 1.99 -11.63
N LEU A 80 8.65 1.87 -10.72
CA LEU A 80 7.74 0.75 -10.54
C LEU A 80 6.31 1.24 -10.78
N VAL A 81 5.52 0.47 -11.50
CA VAL A 81 4.11 0.76 -11.70
C VAL A 81 3.29 -0.33 -11.04
N GLY A 82 2.26 0.05 -10.30
CA GLY A 82 1.30 -0.91 -9.78
C GLY A 82 -0.04 -0.29 -9.48
N ILE A 83 -0.89 -1.10 -8.86
CA ILE A 83 -2.28 -0.76 -8.60
C ILE A 83 -2.48 -0.80 -7.09
N ALA A 84 -3.07 0.25 -6.52
CA ALA A 84 -3.62 0.16 -5.18
C ALA A 84 -5.15 0.11 -5.26
N CYS A 85 -5.75 -0.79 -4.50
CA CYS A 85 -7.19 -0.87 -4.36
C CYS A 85 -7.59 -0.43 -2.95
N GLN A 86 -8.61 0.40 -2.87
CA GLN A 86 -9.25 0.78 -1.62
C GLN A 86 -10.07 -0.40 -1.12
N HIS A 87 -9.80 -0.77 0.13
CA HIS A 87 -10.58 -1.72 0.90
C HIS A 87 -11.00 -1.03 2.19
N GLU A 88 -12.30 -0.77 2.32
CA GLU A 88 -12.86 0.03 3.41
C GLU A 88 -12.17 1.41 3.51
N ASN A 89 -11.30 1.59 4.51
CA ASN A 89 -10.59 2.84 4.79
C ASN A 89 -9.07 2.71 4.61
N THR A 90 -8.60 1.60 4.04
CA THR A 90 -7.19 1.30 3.81
C THR A 90 -6.91 1.01 2.34
N TRP A 91 -5.73 1.39 1.87
CA TRP A 91 -5.28 1.08 0.51
C TRP A 91 -4.35 -0.13 0.55
N HIS A 92 -4.60 -1.08 -0.35
CA HIS A 92 -3.80 -2.28 -0.51
C HIS A 92 -3.12 -2.26 -1.86
N TRP A 93 -1.79 -2.44 -1.88
CA TRP A 93 -1.02 -2.61 -3.10
C TRP A 93 -1.24 -4.01 -3.65
N VAL A 94 -1.73 -4.06 -4.88
CA VAL A 94 -1.92 -5.28 -5.65
C VAL A 94 -0.73 -5.40 -6.60
N ARG A 95 0.06 -6.46 -6.46
CA ARG A 95 1.10 -6.76 -7.44
C ARG A 95 0.44 -7.10 -8.78
N ASN A 96 0.84 -6.42 -9.86
CA ASN A 96 0.56 -6.91 -11.20
C ASN A 96 1.39 -8.20 -11.39
N VAL A 97 0.75 -9.36 -11.22
CA VAL A 97 1.30 -10.63 -11.71
C VAL A 97 1.19 -10.62 -13.22
N THR A 98 2.25 -10.16 -13.90
CA THR A 98 2.46 -10.48 -15.31
C THR A 98 2.67 -11.99 -15.36
N ARG A 99 1.74 -12.71 -15.99
CA ARG A 99 1.81 -14.17 -16.17
C ARG A 99 2.51 -14.49 -17.48
#